data_AF-A0A4Q2JFG1-F1
#
_entry.id   AF-A0A4Q2JFG1-F1
#
_cell.length_a   1.000
_cell.length_b   1.000
_cell.length_c   1.000
_cell.angle_alpha   90.00
_cell.angle_beta   90.00
_cell.angle_gamma   90.00
#
_symmetry.space_group_name_H-M   'P 1'
#
loop_
_entity.id
_entity.type
_entity.pdbx_description
1 polymer ?
#
loop_
_entity_poly.entity_id
_entity_poly.type
_entity_poly.pdbx_seq_one_letter_code
_entity_poly.pdbx_strand_id
1 'polypeptide(L)'
;MFRFDERITAEAERLTALDSAIGDADHGTNIARGTGAVRQRLADAPPDDAGALLKSSGMALVSTVGGASGSLYGTLFLEMAKSVGPAPDLDTAGLADAFRAGVAGVVARGRAEPGDKTMVDALQPAAEAL
;
A
#
# COMPACT_ATOMS: atom_id res chain seq x y z
N MET A 1 -14.26 8.83 4.57
CA MET A 1 -13.89 9.21 3.18
C MET A 1 -12.61 8.48 2.83
N PHE A 2 -12.62 7.64 1.78
CA PHE A 2 -11.50 6.74 1.44
C PHE A 2 -10.65 7.35 0.32
N ARG A 3 -9.92 8.43 0.66
CA ARG A 3 -9.22 9.28 -0.32
C ARG A 3 -8.24 8.54 -1.24
N PHE A 4 -7.59 7.48 -0.73
CA PHE A 4 -6.67 6.70 -1.54
C PHE A 4 -7.39 5.91 -2.63
N ASP A 5 -8.53 5.28 -2.30
CA ASP A 5 -9.39 4.58 -3.26
C ASP A 5 -9.95 5.54 -4.32
N GLU A 6 -10.43 6.71 -3.89
CA GLU A 6 -10.94 7.76 -4.78
C GLU A 6 -9.85 8.22 -5.77
N ARG A 7 -8.62 8.43 -5.28
CA ARG A 7 -7.52 8.88 -6.14
C ARG A 7 -7.06 7.81 -7.12
N ILE A 8 -6.92 6.57 -6.65
CA ILE A 8 -6.55 5.43 -7.51
C ILE A 8 -7.60 5.23 -8.60
N THR A 9 -8.88 5.26 -8.24
CA THR A 9 -9.98 5.09 -9.20
C THR A 9 -9.96 6.19 -10.26
N ALA A 10 -9.76 7.45 -9.87
CA ALA A 10 -9.66 8.58 -10.80
C ALA A 10 -8.45 8.51 -11.73
N GLU A 11 -7.37 7.84 -11.32
CA GLU A 11 -6.11 7.74 -12.06
C GLU A 11 -5.91 6.39 -12.75
N ALA A 12 -6.86 5.45 -12.61
CA ALA A 12 -6.69 4.07 -13.04
C ALA A 12 -6.32 3.95 -14.52
N GLU A 13 -7.01 4.70 -15.40
CA GLU A 13 -6.70 4.73 -16.84
C GLU A 13 -5.28 5.22 -17.11
N ARG A 14 -4.83 6.27 -16.43
CA ARG A 14 -3.49 6.82 -16.61
C ARG A 14 -2.42 5.85 -16.10
N LEU A 15 -2.65 5.20 -14.96
CA LEU A 15 -1.74 4.20 -14.41
C LEU A 15 -1.63 2.97 -15.34
N THR A 16 -2.76 2.51 -15.88
CA THR A 16 -2.78 1.45 -16.90
C THR A 16 -2.05 1.88 -18.18
N ALA A 17 -2.19 3.13 -18.63
CA ALA A 17 -1.48 3.63 -19.80
C ALA A 17 0.04 3.71 -19.59
N LEU A 18 0.50 4.09 -18.39
CA LEU A 18 1.93 4.08 -18.05
C LEU A 18 2.48 2.65 -18.03
N ASP A 19 1.74 1.73 -17.45
CA ASP A 19 2.10 0.31 -17.38
C ASP A 19 2.09 -0.34 -18.76
N SER A 20 1.16 0.03 -19.65
CA SER A 20 1.16 -0.43 -21.04
C SER A 20 2.45 -0.12 -21.80
N ALA A 21 3.20 0.92 -21.43
CA ALA A 21 4.42 1.30 -22.13
C ALA A 21 5.60 0.37 -21.80
N ILE A 22 5.60 -0.28 -20.63
CA ILE A 22 6.75 -1.06 -20.10
C ILE A 22 6.38 -2.35 -19.34
N GLY A 23 5.11 -2.73 -19.36
CA GLY A 23 4.50 -3.80 -18.59
C GLY A 23 3.32 -4.43 -19.34
N ASP A 24 2.32 -4.93 -18.63
CA ASP A 24 1.21 -5.72 -19.19
C ASP A 24 -0.14 -4.98 -19.20
N ALA A 25 -0.12 -3.68 -18.92
CA ALA A 25 -1.30 -2.79 -18.98
C ALA A 25 -2.41 -3.18 -17.99
N ASP A 26 -2.03 -3.65 -16.81
CA ASP A 26 -2.99 -4.09 -15.80
C ASP A 26 -2.89 -3.31 -14.49
N HIS A 27 -1.83 -2.53 -14.28
CA HIS A 27 -1.52 -1.95 -12.98
C HIS A 27 -2.65 -1.07 -12.42
N GLY A 28 -3.17 -0.13 -13.20
CA GLY A 28 -4.24 0.77 -12.75
C GLY A 28 -5.51 0.04 -12.37
N THR A 29 -5.93 -0.91 -13.22
CA THR A 29 -7.09 -1.77 -12.98
C THR A 29 -6.90 -2.63 -11.72
N ASN A 30 -5.72 -3.20 -11.53
CA ASN A 30 -5.39 -4.05 -10.39
C ASN A 30 -5.41 -3.27 -9.07
N ILE A 31 -4.80 -2.09 -9.02
CA ILE A 31 -4.77 -1.29 -7.79
C ILE A 31 -6.16 -0.73 -7.47
N ALA A 32 -6.94 -0.30 -8.45
CA ALA A 32 -8.32 0.16 -8.22
C ALA A 32 -9.21 -0.94 -7.64
N ARG A 33 -9.11 -2.17 -8.16
CA ARG A 33 -9.78 -3.34 -7.59
C ARG A 33 -9.34 -3.58 -6.13
N GLY A 34 -8.04 -3.45 -5.86
CA GLY A 34 -7.48 -3.62 -4.53
C GLY A 34 -7.97 -2.60 -3.51
N THR A 35 -7.88 -1.31 -3.83
CA THR A 35 -8.33 -0.24 -2.93
C THR A 35 -9.83 -0.26 -2.72
N GLY A 36 -10.60 -0.65 -3.75
CA GLY A 36 -12.04 -0.86 -3.62
C GLY A 36 -12.37 -1.98 -2.65
N ALA A 37 -11.61 -3.09 -2.67
CA ALA A 37 -11.76 -4.18 -1.70
C ALA A 37 -11.37 -3.78 -0.28
N VAL A 38 -10.31 -2.98 -0.11
CA VAL A 38 -9.94 -2.38 1.19
C VAL A 38 -11.10 -1.54 1.72
N ARG A 39 -11.63 -0.63 0.90
CA ARG A 39 -12.77 0.22 1.26
C ARG A 39 -13.96 -0.60 1.71
N GLN A 40 -14.36 -1.62 0.93
CA GLN A 40 -15.48 -2.48 1.28
C GLN A 40 -15.24 -3.20 2.60
N ARG A 41 -14.07 -3.83 2.77
CA ARG A 41 -13.73 -4.57 3.98
C ARG A 41 -13.75 -3.71 5.24
N LEU A 42 -13.24 -2.48 5.16
CA LEU A 42 -13.23 -1.54 6.29
C LEU A 42 -14.62 -0.95 6.57
N ALA A 43 -15.50 -0.89 5.56
CA ALA A 43 -16.89 -0.47 5.76
C ALA A 43 -17.73 -1.60 6.40
N ASP A 44 -17.53 -2.85 5.98
CA ASP A 44 -18.26 -4.01 6.48
C ASP A 44 -17.84 -4.40 7.91
N ALA A 45 -16.55 -4.25 8.22
CA ALA A 45 -15.99 -4.52 9.54
C ALA A 45 -15.01 -3.40 9.93
N PRO A 46 -15.51 -2.30 10.52
CA PRO A 46 -14.67 -1.22 11.02
C PRO A 46 -13.64 -1.76 12.03
N PRO A 47 -12.35 -1.41 11.89
CA PRO A 47 -11.31 -1.87 12.80
C PRO A 47 -11.40 -1.17 14.15
N ASP A 48 -11.04 -1.88 15.22
CA ASP A 48 -11.05 -1.37 16.59
C ASP A 48 -9.89 -0.40 16.89
N ASP A 49 -8.80 -0.51 16.12
CA ASP A 49 -7.56 0.22 16.34
C ASP A 49 -6.76 0.42 15.03
N ALA A 50 -5.72 1.26 15.06
CA ALA A 50 -4.90 1.60 13.89
C ALA A 50 -4.13 0.40 13.32
N GLY A 51 -3.64 -0.50 14.17
CA GLY A 51 -2.95 -1.71 13.75
C GLY A 51 -3.88 -2.67 13.02
N ALA A 52 -5.10 -2.86 13.52
CA ALA A 52 -6.14 -3.65 12.90
C ALA A 52 -6.56 -3.06 11.53
N LEU A 53 -6.64 -1.74 11.42
CA LEU A 53 -6.91 -1.04 10.16
C LEU A 53 -5.83 -1.35 9.11
N LEU A 54 -4.56 -1.17 9.47
CA LEU A 54 -3.42 -1.43 8.58
C LEU A 54 -3.37 -2.90 8.17
N LYS A 55 -3.57 -3.82 9.13
CA LYS A 55 -3.58 -5.26 8.88
C LYS A 55 -4.71 -5.66 7.92
N SER A 56 -5.93 -5.18 8.16
CA SER A 56 -7.09 -5.46 7.32
C SER A 56 -6.88 -4.95 5.88
N SER A 57 -6.28 -3.77 5.76
CA SER A 57 -5.93 -3.16 4.45
C SER A 57 -4.88 -4.01 3.71
N GLY A 58 -3.79 -4.38 4.38
CA GLY A 58 -2.74 -5.21 3.80
C GLY A 58 -3.24 -6.58 3.36
N MET A 59 -4.05 -7.24 4.19
CA MET A 59 -4.67 -8.53 3.83
C MET A 59 -5.58 -8.42 2.60
N ALA A 60 -6.40 -7.37 2.53
CA ALA A 60 -7.25 -7.15 1.37
C ALA A 60 -6.41 -6.98 0.09
N LEU A 61 -5.35 -6.16 0.12
CA LEU A 61 -4.47 -5.93 -1.02
C LEU A 61 -3.76 -7.21 -1.49
N VAL A 62 -3.18 -8.00 -0.57
CA VAL A 62 -2.56 -9.30 -0.91
C VAL A 62 -3.55 -10.24 -1.61
N SER A 63 -4.80 -10.27 -1.16
CA SER A 63 -5.80 -11.21 -1.66
C SER A 63 -6.47 -10.78 -2.97
N THR A 64 -6.41 -9.50 -3.33
CA THR A 64 -7.22 -8.94 -4.44
C THR A 64 -6.39 -8.34 -5.56
N VAL A 65 -5.24 -7.75 -5.27
CA VAL A 65 -4.35 -7.18 -6.29
C VAL A 65 -3.48 -8.31 -6.84
N GLY A 66 -3.54 -8.52 -8.16
CA GLY A 66 -2.68 -9.47 -8.86
C GLY A 66 -1.24 -9.01 -9.01
N GLY A 67 -0.36 -9.91 -9.45
CA GLY A 67 1.01 -9.57 -9.84
C GLY A 67 1.91 -9.11 -8.69
N ALA A 68 3.01 -8.43 -9.06
CA ALA A 68 4.02 -7.97 -8.11
C ALA A 68 3.45 -6.93 -7.12
N SER A 69 2.63 -6.00 -7.62
CA SER A 69 2.14 -4.87 -6.83
C SER A 69 1.24 -5.29 -5.67
N GLY A 70 0.45 -6.35 -5.81
CA GLY A 70 -0.37 -6.84 -4.70
C GLY A 70 0.45 -7.37 -3.54
N SER A 71 1.52 -8.11 -3.85
CA SER A 71 2.45 -8.57 -2.84
C SER A 71 3.19 -7.41 -2.16
N LEU A 72 3.60 -6.38 -2.90
CA LEU A 72 4.38 -5.27 -2.36
C LEU A 72 3.53 -4.29 -1.53
N TYR A 73 2.39 -3.82 -2.05
CA TYR A 73 1.48 -2.98 -1.26
C TYR A 73 0.91 -3.75 -0.06
N GLY A 74 0.61 -5.04 -0.24
CA GLY A 74 0.23 -5.90 0.87
C GLY A 74 1.29 -5.96 1.96
N THR A 75 2.55 -6.21 1.59
CA THR A 75 3.69 -6.20 2.53
C THR A 75 3.85 -4.85 3.22
N LEU A 76 3.74 -3.74 2.49
CA LEU A 76 3.82 -2.38 3.06
C LEU A 76 2.88 -2.23 4.26
N PHE A 77 1.59 -2.49 4.06
CA PHE A 77 0.58 -2.34 5.12
C PHE A 77 0.72 -3.38 6.23
N LEU A 78 1.14 -4.61 5.93
CA LEU A 78 1.32 -5.66 6.93
C LEU A 78 2.52 -5.39 7.85
N GLU A 79 3.63 -4.89 7.31
CA GLU A 79 4.78 -4.51 8.13
C GLU A 79 4.51 -3.23 8.93
N MET A 80 3.79 -2.26 8.37
CA MET A 80 3.25 -1.13 9.14
C MET A 80 2.41 -1.64 10.33
N ALA A 81 1.44 -2.52 10.08
CA ALA A 81 0.56 -3.06 11.13
C ALA A 81 1.34 -3.79 12.23
N LYS A 82 2.36 -4.56 11.85
CA LYS A 82 3.22 -5.28 12.78
C LYS A 82 4.06 -4.34 13.64
N SER A 83 4.57 -3.26 13.06
CA SER A 83 5.32 -2.22 13.78
C SER A 83 4.43 -1.48 14.79
N VAL A 84 3.18 -1.21 14.41
CA VAL A 84 2.21 -0.47 15.24
C VAL A 84 1.68 -1.34 16.40
N GLY A 85 1.38 -2.62 16.14
CA GLY A 85 0.70 -3.47 17.12
C GLY A 85 -0.72 -2.96 17.44
N PRO A 86 -1.32 -3.37 18.57
CA PRO A 86 -2.59 -2.83 19.03
C PRO A 86 -2.40 -1.39 19.55
N ALA A 87 -2.88 -0.40 18.79
CA ALA A 87 -2.75 1.01 19.13
C ALA A 87 -4.00 1.76 18.68
N PRO A 88 -4.73 2.46 19.57
CA PRO A 88 -5.99 3.12 19.22
C PRO A 88 -5.78 4.15 18.09
N ASP A 89 -4.72 4.94 18.20
CA ASP A 89 -4.36 6.00 17.25
C ASP A 89 -2.83 6.04 17.03
N LEU A 90 -2.40 6.80 16.01
CA LEU A 90 -0.99 7.10 15.74
C LEU A 90 -0.76 8.60 15.76
N ASP A 91 0.30 9.03 16.45
CA ASP A 91 0.86 10.36 16.26
C ASP A 91 1.80 10.38 15.03
N THR A 92 2.37 11.55 14.74
CA THR A 92 3.26 11.72 13.59
C THR A 92 4.48 10.80 13.66
N ALA A 93 5.08 10.63 14.85
CA ALA A 93 6.26 9.79 15.02
C ALA A 93 5.93 8.31 14.82
N GLY A 94 4.82 7.83 15.40
CA GLY A 94 4.34 6.47 15.23
C GLY A 94 3.97 6.16 13.78
N LEU A 95 3.38 7.12 13.06
CA LEU A 95 3.13 6.96 11.62
C LEU A 95 4.43 6.89 10.82
N ALA A 96 5.42 7.73 11.12
CA ALA A 96 6.72 7.72 10.45
C ALA A 96 7.45 6.39 10.66
N ASP A 97 7.52 5.89 11.89
CA ASP A 97 8.15 4.61 12.22
C ASP A 97 7.43 3.44 11.53
N ALA A 98 6.09 3.43 11.56
CA ALA A 98 5.30 2.43 10.85
C ALA A 98 5.58 2.45 9.35
N PHE A 99 5.57 3.64 8.72
CA PHE A 99 5.81 3.79 7.29
C PHE A 99 7.23 3.33 6.91
N ARG A 100 8.26 3.70 7.68
CA ARG A 100 9.63 3.19 7.49
C ARG A 100 9.71 1.67 7.59
N ALA A 101 9.03 1.06 8.56
CA ALA A 101 8.94 -0.40 8.66
C ALA A 101 8.26 -1.03 7.43
N GLY A 102 7.18 -0.41 6.95
CA GLY A 102 6.52 -0.78 5.70
C GLY A 102 7.48 -0.77 4.52
N VAL A 103 8.19 0.34 4.30
CA VAL A 103 9.12 0.51 3.18
C VAL A 103 10.26 -0.49 3.26
N ALA A 104 10.83 -0.71 4.45
CA ALA A 104 11.83 -1.76 4.67
C ALA A 104 11.30 -3.15 4.29
N GLY A 105 10.02 -3.44 4.59
CA GLY A 105 9.34 -4.65 4.15
C GLY A 105 9.26 -4.79 2.63
N VAL A 106 8.87 -3.71 1.93
CA VAL A 106 8.82 -3.67 0.46
C VAL A 106 10.20 -3.95 -0.15
N VAL A 107 11.24 -3.29 0.36
CA VAL A 107 12.62 -3.49 -0.09
C VAL A 107 13.07 -4.93 0.17
N ALA A 108 12.82 -5.49 1.36
CA ALA A 108 13.19 -6.87 1.67
C ALA A 108 12.46 -7.89 0.77
N ARG A 109 11.20 -7.62 0.42
CA ARG A 109 10.36 -8.49 -0.41
C ARG A 109 10.69 -8.42 -1.90
N GLY A 110 10.94 -7.21 -2.40
CA GLY A 110 11.19 -6.91 -3.81
C GLY A 110 12.67 -6.91 -4.20
N ARG A 111 13.57 -6.75 -3.23
CA ARG A 111 15.03 -6.63 -3.41
C ARG A 111 15.45 -5.51 -4.38
N ALA A 112 14.62 -4.49 -4.51
CA ALA A 112 14.92 -3.33 -5.35
C ALA A 112 15.91 -2.40 -4.66
N GLU A 113 16.82 -1.83 -5.44
CA GLU A 113 17.77 -0.81 -5.04
C GLU A 113 17.34 0.57 -5.56
N PRO A 114 17.81 1.68 -4.95
CA PRO A 114 17.58 3.01 -5.48
C PRO A 114 18.07 3.13 -6.93
N GLY A 115 17.19 3.58 -7.83
CA GLY A 115 17.44 3.72 -9.26
C GLY A 115 16.89 2.59 -10.13
N ASP A 116 16.38 1.50 -9.55
CA ASP A 116 15.80 0.37 -10.30
C ASP A 116 14.48 0.68 -11.02
N LYS A 117 13.97 1.91 -10.87
CA LYS A 117 12.72 2.40 -11.45
C LYS A 117 11.52 1.60 -10.95
N THR A 118 11.40 1.51 -9.63
CA THR A 118 10.30 0.82 -8.93
C THR A 118 9.57 1.77 -7.98
N MET A 119 8.54 1.27 -7.29
CA MET A 119 7.88 2.05 -6.24
C MET A 119 8.81 2.46 -5.09
N VAL A 120 9.94 1.76 -4.90
CA VAL A 120 10.94 2.10 -3.88
C VAL A 120 11.53 3.49 -4.12
N ASP A 121 11.69 3.90 -5.37
CA ASP A 121 12.22 5.22 -5.74
C ASP A 121 11.32 6.39 -5.32
N ALA A 122 10.04 6.10 -5.04
CA ALA A 122 9.10 7.08 -4.48
C ALA A 122 8.91 6.90 -2.97
N LEU A 123 8.81 5.64 -2.51
CA LEU A 123 8.53 5.32 -1.11
C LEU A 123 9.69 5.68 -0.18
N GLN A 124 10.93 5.39 -0.58
CA GLN A 124 12.09 5.60 0.29
C GLN A 124 12.36 7.09 0.57
N PRO A 125 12.39 8.00 -0.43
CA PRO A 125 12.50 9.43 -0.16
C PRO A 125 11.35 9.98 0.70
N ALA A 126 10.14 9.44 0.54
CA ALA A 126 9.00 9.82 1.38
C ALA A 126 9.20 9.38 2.84
N ALA A 127 9.77 8.18 3.08
CA ALA A 127 10.04 7.68 4.43
C ALA A 127 11.19 8.40 5.13
N GLU A 128 12.16 8.90 4.36
CA GLU A 128 13.28 9.72 4.86
C GLU A 128 12.83 11.15 5.23
N ALA A 129 11.77 11.66 4.59
CA ALA A 129 11.24 13.00 4.83
C ALA A 129 10.28 13.11 6.03
N LEU A 130 9.73 11.98 6.50
CA LEU A 130 8.89 11.88 7.70
C LEU A 130 9.75 11.82 8.96
#